data_AF-A0A8C9IN04-F1
#
_entry.id   AF-A0A8C9IN04-F1
#
_cell.length_a   1.000
_cell.length_b   1.000
_cell.length_c   1.000
_cell.angle_alpha   90.00
_cell.angle_beta   90.00
_cell.angle_gamma   90.00
#
_symmetry.space_group_name_H-M   'P 1'
#
loop_
_entity.id
_entity.type
_entity.pdbx_description
1 polymer ?
#
loop_
_entity_poly.entity_id
_entity_poly.type
_entity_poly.pdbx_seq_one_letter_code
_entity_poly.pdbx_strand_id
1 'polypeptide(L)'
;METLEDQPIHNLLKEEQIPQNKITVVGVGAVGMAFAISILMKDLAGVLALVDVIEEKLKAEMMDLHHDSLFLRTSKVVSGKDCIFGRQYNEESWVGAPNFHHD
;
A
#
# COMPACT_ATOMS: atom_id res chain seq x y z
N MET A 1 33.95 -1.57 -14.16
CA MET A 1 32.50 -1.86 -14.15
C MET A 1 31.86 -0.70 -13.43
N GLU A 2 31.34 0.26 -14.17
CA GLU A 2 30.43 1.26 -13.61
C GLU A 2 29.09 0.57 -13.40
N THR A 3 28.55 0.65 -12.18
CA THR A 3 27.20 0.22 -11.86
C THR A 3 26.22 1.15 -12.56
N LEU A 4 25.19 0.59 -13.22
CA LEU A 4 24.20 1.31 -14.04
C LEU A 4 23.29 2.28 -13.24
N GLU A 5 23.62 2.53 -11.98
CA GLU A 5 22.89 3.40 -11.04
C GLU A 5 23.29 4.89 -11.16
N ASP A 6 24.41 5.20 -11.81
CA ASP A 6 24.96 6.56 -11.89
C ASP A 6 24.63 7.31 -13.21
N GLN A 7 23.61 6.88 -13.96
CA GLN A 7 23.10 7.62 -15.13
C GLN A 7 21.73 8.29 -14.87
N PRO A 8 21.48 9.46 -15.49
CA PRO A 8 20.92 10.61 -14.81
C PRO A 8 19.40 10.64 -14.95
N ILE A 9 18.69 9.71 -14.30
CA ILE A 9 17.32 10.01 -13.88
C ILE A 9 17.42 10.89 -12.63
N HIS A 10 18.06 12.05 -12.81
CA HIS A 10 18.11 13.12 -11.85
C HIS A 10 16.68 13.66 -11.73
N ASN A 11 15.95 13.16 -10.74
CA ASN A 11 15.04 13.94 -9.91
C ASN A 11 14.02 14.88 -10.60
N LEU A 12 13.63 14.68 -11.86
CA LEU A 12 12.73 15.61 -12.55
C LEU A 12 11.24 15.32 -12.30
N LEU A 13 10.92 14.19 -11.66
CA LEU A 13 9.56 13.81 -11.26
C LEU A 13 9.54 13.20 -9.86
N LYS A 14 10.25 13.80 -8.88
CA LYS A 14 9.86 13.61 -7.48
C LYS A 14 8.65 14.50 -7.16
N GLU A 15 7.64 14.46 -8.03
CA GLU A 15 6.30 14.58 -7.51
C GLU A 15 6.08 13.25 -6.80
N GLU A 16 6.14 13.23 -5.47
CA GLU A 16 5.32 12.26 -4.77
C GLU A 16 3.90 12.48 -5.29
N GLN A 17 3.53 11.69 -6.31
CA GLN A 17 2.19 11.66 -6.85
C GLN A 17 1.32 11.28 -5.66
N ILE A 18 0.72 12.29 -5.02
CA ILE A 18 -0.25 12.09 -3.96
C ILE A 18 -1.31 11.20 -4.62
N PRO A 19 -1.43 9.93 -4.20
CA PRO A 19 -2.31 9.02 -4.89
C PRO A 19 -3.71 9.55 -4.71
N GLN A 20 -4.29 10.08 -5.79
CA GLN A 20 -5.54 10.85 -5.72
C GLN A 20 -6.67 10.00 -5.10
N ASN A 21 -6.59 8.68 -5.27
CA ASN A 21 -7.56 7.72 -4.74
C ASN A 21 -6.85 6.64 -3.90
N LYS A 22 -6.91 6.79 -2.57
CA LYS A 22 -6.55 5.73 -1.62
C LYS A 22 -7.82 4.95 -1.23
N ILE A 23 -7.84 3.65 -1.49
CA ILE A 23 -8.91 2.74 -1.06
C ILE A 23 -8.35 1.80 0.00
N THR A 24 -9.10 1.62 1.09
CA THR A 24 -8.74 0.67 2.16
C THR A 24 -9.78 -0.45 2.21
N VAL A 25 -9.31 -1.69 2.20
CA VAL A 25 -10.13 -2.90 2.36
C VAL A 25 -9.81 -3.51 3.72
N VAL A 26 -10.84 -3.65 4.55
CA VAL A 26 -10.73 -4.26 5.89
C VAL A 26 -11.29 -5.68 5.81
N GLY A 27 -10.45 -6.66 6.15
CA GLY A 27 -10.68 -8.09 6.04
C GLY A 27 -10.25 -8.65 4.69
N VAL A 28 -9.12 -9.36 4.63
CA VAL A 28 -8.63 -10.10 3.44
C VAL A 28 -9.27 -11.48 3.34
N GLY A 29 -10.59 -11.56 3.56
CA GLY A 29 -11.39 -12.73 3.26
C GLY A 29 -11.58 -12.95 1.75
N ALA A 30 -12.27 -14.02 1.37
CA ALA A 30 -12.64 -14.25 -0.04
C ALA A 30 -13.38 -13.05 -0.65
N VAL A 31 -14.28 -12.41 0.11
CA VAL A 31 -15.02 -11.22 -0.32
C VAL A 31 -14.11 -10.00 -0.44
N GLY A 32 -13.25 -9.76 0.56
CA GLY A 32 -12.32 -8.63 0.57
C GLY A 32 -11.32 -8.71 -0.58
N MET A 33 -10.79 -9.90 -0.86
CA MET A 33 -9.85 -10.11 -1.96
C MET A 33 -10.51 -10.02 -3.34
N ALA A 34 -11.71 -10.57 -3.52
CA ALA A 34 -12.46 -10.36 -4.76
C ALA A 34 -12.73 -8.87 -5.03
N PHE A 35 -13.02 -8.10 -3.97
CA PHE A 35 -13.20 -6.66 -4.07
C PHE A 35 -11.89 -5.92 -4.36
N ALA A 36 -10.80 -6.26 -3.67
CA ALA A 36 -9.47 -5.72 -3.90
C ALA A 36 -9.02 -5.92 -5.36
N ILE A 37 -9.11 -7.15 -5.88
CA ILE A 37 -8.78 -7.47 -7.26
C ILE A 37 -9.67 -6.68 -8.25
N SER A 38 -10.97 -6.56 -7.96
CA SER A 38 -11.89 -5.77 -8.80
C SER A 38 -11.50 -4.29 -8.87
N ILE A 39 -11.02 -3.71 -7.77
CA ILE A 39 -10.51 -2.33 -7.72
C ILE A 39 -9.26 -2.18 -8.58
N LEU A 40 -8.32 -3.12 -8.45
CA LEU A 40 -7.05 -3.13 -9.18
C LEU A 40 -7.26 -3.31 -10.69
N MET A 41 -8.16 -4.21 -11.08
CA MET A 41 -8.51 -4.44 -12.49
C MET A 41 -9.22 -3.25 -13.13
N LYS A 42 -10.03 -2.52 -12.35
CA LYS A 42 -10.80 -1.35 -12.82
C LYS A 42 -10.03 -0.02 -12.71
N ASP A 43 -8.78 -0.04 -12.23
CA ASP A 43 -7.95 1.16 -12.07
C ASP A 43 -8.55 2.23 -11.14
N LEU A 44 -9.28 1.81 -10.10
CA LEU A 44 -10.03 2.76 -9.26
C LEU A 44 -9.18 3.37 -8.13
N ALA A 45 -8.07 2.71 -7.76
CA ALA A 45 -7.22 3.13 -6.65
C ALA A 45 -5.77 3.31 -7.10
N GLY A 46 -5.17 4.46 -6.79
CA GLY A 46 -3.72 4.65 -6.91
C GLY A 46 -2.96 3.99 -5.75
N VAL A 47 -3.59 3.92 -4.58
CA VAL A 47 -3.11 3.15 -3.42
C VAL A 47 -4.22 2.24 -2.91
N LEU A 48 -3.91 0.95 -2.79
CA LEU A 48 -4.77 -0.03 -2.15
C LEU A 48 -4.18 -0.43 -0.80
N ALA A 49 -4.88 -0.12 0.29
CA ALA A 49 -4.50 -0.56 1.62
C ALA A 49 -5.31 -1.78 2.07
N LEU A 50 -4.64 -2.82 2.52
CA LEU A 50 -5.25 -4.02 3.08
C LEU A 50 -5.05 -4.03 4.60
N VAL A 51 -6.13 -4.30 5.33
CA VAL A 51 -6.11 -4.40 6.79
C VAL A 51 -6.78 -5.70 7.20
N ASP A 52 -6.14 -6.49 8.05
CA ASP A 52 -6.74 -7.69 8.65
C ASP A 52 -6.15 -7.92 10.04
N VAL A 53 -6.89 -8.64 10.87
CA VAL A 53 -6.45 -9.05 12.21
C VAL A 53 -5.40 -10.16 12.15
N ILE A 54 -5.41 -10.97 11.09
CA ILE A 54 -4.48 -12.09 10.87
C ILE A 54 -3.32 -11.64 9.98
N GLU A 55 -2.16 -11.34 10.58
CA GLU A 55 -0.97 -10.83 9.88
C GLU A 55 -0.42 -11.82 8.85
N GLU A 56 -0.40 -13.12 9.17
CA GLU A 56 0.13 -14.15 8.28
C GLU A 56 -0.69 -14.24 7.00
N LYS A 57 -2.02 -14.14 7.13
CA LYS A 57 -2.92 -14.13 6.00
C LYS A 57 -2.76 -12.84 5.18
N LEU A 58 -2.71 -11.70 5.86
CA LEU A 58 -2.52 -10.41 5.23
C LEU A 58 -1.22 -10.35 4.40
N LYS A 59 -0.13 -10.88 4.96
CA LYS A 59 1.16 -10.97 4.27
C LYS A 59 1.11 -11.92 3.08
N ALA A 60 0.46 -13.08 3.22
CA ALA A 60 0.30 -14.04 2.13
C ALA A 60 -0.45 -13.42 0.94
N GLU A 61 -1.59 -12.78 1.19
CA GLU A 61 -2.41 -12.11 0.17
C GLU A 61 -1.68 -10.91 -0.46
N MET A 62 -0.94 -10.14 0.35
CA MET A 62 -0.13 -9.03 -0.17
C MET A 62 0.98 -9.52 -1.11
N MET A 63 1.63 -10.64 -0.78
CA MET A 63 2.65 -11.24 -1.64
C MET A 63 2.05 -11.74 -2.96
N ASP A 64 0.85 -12.30 -2.93
CA ASP A 64 0.12 -12.76 -4.10
C ASP A 64 -0.16 -11.58 -5.05
N LEU A 65 -0.72 -10.49 -4.53
CA LEU A 65 -0.96 -9.27 -5.31
C LEU A 65 0.32 -8.65 -5.88
N HIS A 66 1.45 -8.72 -5.15
CA HIS A 66 2.72 -8.20 -5.65
C HIS A 66 3.29 -9.05 -6.78
N HIS A 67 3.15 -10.38 -6.71
CA HIS A 67 3.55 -11.27 -7.78
C HIS A 67 2.67 -11.07 -9.03
N ASP A 68 1.38 -10.82 -8.80
CA ASP A 68 0.40 -10.52 -9.86
C ASP A 68 0.45 -9.06 -10.34
N SER A 69 1.42 -8.26 -9.89
CA SER A 69 1.57 -6.85 -10.30
C SER A 69 1.77 -6.64 -11.79
N LEU A 70 2.13 -7.69 -12.55
CA LEU A 70 2.17 -7.67 -14.01
C LEU A 70 0.77 -7.67 -14.65
N PHE A 71 -0.21 -8.26 -13.98
CA PHE A 71 -1.61 -8.37 -14.44
C PHE A 71 -2.50 -7.30 -13.83
N LEU A 72 -2.11 -6.79 -12.66
CA LEU A 72 -2.79 -5.73 -11.94
C LEU A 72 -2.19 -4.39 -12.38
N ARG A 73 -3.02 -3.35 -12.51
CA ARG A 73 -2.48 -2.02 -12.81
C ARG A 73 -1.58 -1.56 -11.67
N THR A 74 -0.62 -0.69 -11.98
CA THR A 74 0.49 -0.22 -11.10
C THR A 74 0.02 0.66 -9.94
N SER A 75 -0.95 0.19 -9.18
CA SER A 75 -1.38 0.76 -7.91
C SER A 75 -0.47 0.23 -6.78
N LYS A 76 -0.08 1.13 -5.88
CA LYS A 76 0.76 0.78 -4.74
C LYS A 76 -0.08 0.04 -3.70
N VAL A 77 0.18 -1.25 -3.52
CA VAL A 77 -0.49 -2.10 -2.52
C VAL A 77 0.27 -2.03 -1.20
N VAL A 78 -0.45 -1.83 -0.11
CA VAL A 78 0.12 -1.60 1.22
C VAL A 78 -0.68 -2.42 2.22
N SER A 79 -0.05 -3.04 3.21
CA SER A 79 -0.78 -3.82 4.22
C SER A 79 -0.34 -3.49 5.64
N GLY A 80 -1.29 -3.54 6.57
CA GLY A 80 -1.03 -3.33 7.99
C GLY A 80 -2.13 -3.92 8.87
N LYS A 81 -1.76 -4.41 10.05
CA LYS A 81 -2.71 -4.93 11.04
C LYS A 81 -3.57 -3.83 11.66
N ASP A 82 -2.96 -2.68 11.90
CA ASP A 82 -3.61 -1.59 12.60
C ASP A 82 -4.57 -0.86 11.66
N CYS A 83 -5.83 -0.70 12.08
CA CYS A 83 -6.82 0.10 11.35
C CYS A 83 -6.40 1.58 11.19
N ILE A 84 -5.40 2.02 11.96
CA ILE A 84 -4.74 3.33 11.85
C ILE A 84 -3.84 3.43 10.59
N PHE A 85 -3.45 2.31 9.99
CA PHE A 85 -2.66 2.23 8.75
C PHE A 85 -3.35 2.94 7.56
N GLY A 86 -4.68 3.04 7.61
CA GLY A 86 -5.47 3.88 6.70
C GLY A 86 -5.10 5.37 6.72
N ARG A 87 -4.51 5.90 7.81
CA ARG A 87 -4.03 7.30 7.91
C ARG A 87 -2.60 7.52 7.42
N GLN A 88 -1.77 6.47 7.35
CA GLN A 88 -0.30 6.63 7.34
C GLN A 88 0.35 6.99 5.98
N TYR A 89 -0.44 7.37 4.98
CA TYR A 89 0.07 7.86 3.68
C TYR A 89 -0.15 9.38 3.50
N ASN A 90 -0.24 10.13 4.60
CA ASN A 90 -0.25 11.60 4.59
C ASN A 90 0.83 12.23 5.49
N GLU A 91 1.69 11.45 6.15
CA GLU A 91 2.52 12.02 7.21
C GLU A 91 3.96 11.46 7.22
N GLU A 92 4.83 12.05 6.40
CA GLU A 92 6.23 12.28 6.79
C GLU A 92 6.32 13.34 7.92
N SER A 93 5.37 13.39 8.87
CA SER A 93 5.29 14.48 9.87
C SER A 93 4.68 14.07 11.21
N TRP A 94 5.00 12.89 11.76
CA TRP A 94 4.88 12.69 13.21
C TRP A 94 6.07 11.93 13.80
N VAL A 95 7.23 12.56 13.75
CA VAL A 95 8.20 12.40 14.84
C VAL A 95 7.62 13.17 16.04
N GLY A 96 6.71 12.55 16.81
CA GLY A 96 6.29 13.11 18.10
C GLY A 96 4.81 13.03 18.51
N ALA A 97 4.17 11.86 18.44
CA ALA A 97 2.92 11.63 19.18
C ALA A 97 3.18 10.69 20.38
N PRO A 98 2.61 10.99 21.57
CA PRO A 98 3.01 10.36 22.83
C PRO A 98 2.54 8.91 22.92
N ASN A 99 3.40 8.07 23.47
CA ASN A 99 3.11 6.69 23.87
C ASN A 99 1.85 6.67 24.74
N PHE A 100 0.75 6.15 24.21
CA PHE A 100 -0.39 5.73 25.04
C PHE A 100 0.07 4.53 25.88
N HIS A 101 0.49 4.81 27.11
CA HIS A 101 0.54 3.80 28.16
C HIS A 101 -0.89 3.39 28.47
N HIS A 102 -1.10 2.07 28.50
CA HIS A 102 -2.31 1.44 28.98
C HIS A 102 -2.33 1.56 30.51
N ASP A 103 -3.33 2.25 31.05
CA ASP A 103 -3.82 2.00 32.41
C ASP A 103 -4.79 0.80 32.39
#